data_AF-A0A533WJK9-F1
#
_entry.id   AF-A0A533WJK9-F1
#
_cell.length_a   1.000
_cell.length_b   1.000
_cell.length_c   1.000
_cell.angle_alpha   90.00
_cell.angle_beta   90.00
_cell.angle_gamma   90.00
#
_symmetry.space_group_name_H-M   'P 1'
#
loop_
_entity.id
_entity.type
_entity.pdbx_description
1 polymer ?
#
loop_
_entity_poly.entity_id
_entity_poly.type
_entity_poly.pdbx_seq_one_letter_code
_entity_poly.pdbx_strand_id
1 'polypeptide(L)'
;MAENGESLAYAQKRSTNELRSAFETLEPILGLSAIESIIDDLEKRGVTITDAHAQYSLVEVQSALADIFGTDIAAFMIRHIARGLFRIKNR
;
A
#
# COMPACT_ATOMS: atom_id res chain seq x y z
N MET A 1 21.79 -5.35 -4.04
CA MET A 1 22.00 -4.89 -2.65
C MET A 1 20.81 -4.04 -2.23
N ALA A 2 19.68 -4.67 -1.93
CA ALA A 2 18.48 -3.95 -1.46
C ALA A 2 17.75 -4.76 -0.39
N GLU A 3 18.42 -5.29 0.64
CA GLU A 3 17.85 -6.53 1.21
C GLU A 3 17.55 -6.59 2.71
N ASN A 4 17.88 -5.58 3.52
CA ASN A 4 17.53 -5.64 4.95
C ASN A 4 16.39 -4.68 5.37
N GLY A 5 16.33 -3.46 4.85
CA GLY A 5 15.31 -2.49 5.25
C GLY A 5 13.94 -2.71 4.61
N GLU A 6 13.92 -3.00 3.30
CA GLU A 6 12.68 -3.21 2.55
C GLU A 6 12.01 -4.52 2.96
N SER A 7 12.74 -5.64 2.97
CA SER A 7 12.19 -6.95 3.37
C SER A 7 11.50 -6.93 4.75
N LEU A 8 12.05 -6.19 5.73
CA LEU A 8 11.42 -6.01 7.04
C LEU A 8 10.14 -5.17 6.98
N ALA A 9 10.10 -4.12 6.15
CA ALA A 9 8.91 -3.31 5.97
C ALA A 9 7.78 -4.07 5.28
N TYR A 10 8.12 -5.02 4.40
CA TYR A 10 7.14 -5.86 3.70
C TYR A 10 6.50 -6.90 4.62
N ALA A 11 7.27 -7.48 5.55
CA ALA A 11 6.77 -8.45 6.52
C ALA A 11 6.00 -7.81 7.69
N GLN A 12 6.25 -6.53 8.00
CA GLN A 12 5.59 -5.84 9.10
C GLN A 12 4.14 -5.48 8.75
N LYS A 13 3.19 -5.92 9.59
CA LYS A 13 1.79 -5.48 9.51
C LYS A 13 1.66 -3.98 9.79
N ARG A 14 0.85 -3.30 8.98
CA ARG A 14 0.55 -1.88 9.04
C ARG A 14 -0.93 -1.69 9.32
N SER A 15 -1.25 -0.68 10.11
CA SER A 15 -2.64 -0.26 10.27
C SER A 15 -3.18 0.30 8.94
N THR A 16 -4.49 0.21 8.76
CA THR A 16 -5.19 0.80 7.61
C THR A 16 -5.00 2.32 7.51
N ASN A 17 -4.89 3.02 8.63
CA ASN A 17 -4.57 4.45 8.64
C ASN A 17 -3.18 4.73 8.05
N GLU A 18 -2.16 3.98 8.44
CA GLU A 18 -0.82 4.10 7.86
C GLU A 18 -0.83 3.78 6.35
N LEU A 19 -1.56 2.73 5.96
CA LEU A 19 -1.68 2.36 4.54
C LEU A 19 -2.42 3.43 3.73
N ARG A 20 -3.53 3.97 4.24
CA ARG A 20 -4.28 5.07 3.61
C ARG A 20 -3.39 6.29 3.41
N SER A 21 -2.71 6.76 4.45
CA SER A 21 -1.78 7.89 4.33
C SER A 21 -0.63 7.59 3.37
N ALA A 22 -0.20 6.34 3.25
CA ALA A 22 0.79 5.94 2.25
C ALA A 22 0.22 5.92 0.82
N PHE A 23 -1.03 5.51 0.63
CA PHE A 23 -1.74 5.58 -0.65
C PHE A 23 -1.92 7.03 -1.11
N GLU A 24 -2.23 7.96 -0.20
CA GLU A 24 -2.32 9.40 -0.49
C GLU A 24 -1.01 9.96 -1.08
N THR A 25 0.15 9.33 -0.81
CA THR A 25 1.41 9.76 -1.44
C THR A 25 1.47 9.51 -2.96
N LEU A 26 0.57 8.68 -3.49
CA LEU A 26 0.40 8.45 -4.93
C LEU A 26 -0.50 9.51 -5.58
N GLU A 27 -1.17 10.37 -4.80
CA GLU A 27 -2.19 11.30 -5.32
C GLU A 27 -1.61 12.26 -6.36
N PRO A 28 -0.40 12.83 -6.20
CA PRO A 28 0.18 13.69 -7.21
C PRO A 28 0.51 12.97 -8.53
N ILE A 29 0.53 11.64 -8.54
CA ILE A 29 0.90 10.82 -9.71
C ILE A 29 -0.35 10.28 -10.41
N LEU A 30 -1.31 9.77 -9.63
CA LEU A 30 -2.49 9.06 -10.14
C LEU A 30 -3.78 9.88 -10.07
N GLY A 31 -3.80 10.91 -9.22
CA GLY A 31 -5.00 11.67 -8.87
C GLY A 31 -5.82 10.99 -7.76
N LEU A 32 -6.57 11.81 -7.01
CA LEU A 32 -7.38 11.36 -5.88
C LEU A 32 -8.42 10.29 -6.27
N SER A 33 -9.17 10.52 -7.35
CA SER A 33 -10.22 9.58 -7.79
C SER A 33 -9.66 8.20 -8.18
N ALA A 34 -8.44 8.13 -8.69
CA ALA A 34 -7.79 6.86 -8.98
C ALA A 34 -7.40 6.12 -7.69
N ILE A 35 -6.94 6.84 -6.67
CA ILE A 35 -6.63 6.25 -5.36
C ILE A 35 -7.90 5.71 -4.69
N GLU A 36 -8.98 6.49 -4.69
CA GLU A 36 -10.26 6.06 -4.13
C GLU A 36 -10.75 4.79 -4.83
N SER A 37 -10.66 4.75 -6.17
CA SER A 37 -11.01 3.54 -6.94
C SER A 37 -10.13 2.33 -6.59
N ILE A 38 -8.83 2.54 -6.41
CA ILE A 38 -7.89 1.48 -5.99
C ILE A 38 -8.26 0.97 -4.60
N ILE A 39 -8.55 1.87 -3.66
CA ILE A 39 -8.96 1.51 -2.30
C ILE A 39 -10.25 0.69 -2.36
N ASP A 40 -11.27 1.15 -3.07
CA ASP A 40 -12.54 0.45 -3.21
C ASP A 40 -12.36 -0.96 -3.79
N ASP A 41 -11.50 -1.13 -4.79
CA ASP A 41 -11.22 -2.44 -5.38
C ASP A 41 -10.42 -3.36 -4.45
N LEU A 42 -9.55 -2.81 -3.60
CA LEU A 42 -8.88 -3.55 -2.54
C LEU A 42 -9.89 -4.02 -1.47
N GLU A 43 -10.85 -3.17 -1.09
CA GLU A 43 -11.87 -3.54 -0.10
C GLU A 43 -12.77 -4.67 -0.59
N LYS A 44 -13.20 -4.62 -1.87
CA LYS A 44 -13.96 -5.70 -2.52
C LYS A 44 -13.21 -7.04 -2.52
N ARG A 45 -11.89 -7.01 -2.37
CA ARG A 45 -11.00 -8.18 -2.33
C ARG A 45 -10.53 -8.55 -0.92
N GLY A 46 -11.11 -7.94 0.11
CA GLY A 46 -10.85 -8.26 1.52
C GLY A 46 -9.69 -7.51 2.16
N VAL A 47 -9.09 -6.54 1.46
CA VAL A 47 -8.12 -5.60 2.02
C VAL A 47 -8.85 -4.31 2.39
N THR A 48 -9.49 -4.31 3.55
CA THR A 48 -10.33 -3.21 4.03
C THR A 48 -9.47 -2.08 4.58
N ILE A 49 -9.23 -1.04 3.79
CA ILE A 49 -8.40 0.11 4.18
C ILE A 49 -9.21 1.19 4.94
N THR A 50 -10.53 1.03 5.02
CA THR A 50 -11.42 1.89 5.82
C THR A 50 -11.61 1.42 7.27
N ASP A 51 -11.33 0.16 7.58
CA ASP A 51 -11.50 -0.37 8.95
C ASP A 51 -10.29 -0.02 9.82
N ALA A 52 -10.49 0.83 10.84
CA ALA A 52 -9.42 1.30 11.73
C ALA A 52 -8.70 0.19 12.52
N HIS A 53 -9.26 -1.02 12.61
CA HIS A 53 -8.68 -2.14 13.36
C HIS A 53 -7.98 -3.16 12.48
N ALA A 54 -8.18 -3.13 11.16
CA ALA A 54 -7.55 -4.08 10.26
C ALA A 54 -6.04 -3.78 10.12
N GLN A 55 -5.26 -4.83 9.88
CA GLN A 55 -3.82 -4.72 9.68
C GLN A 55 -3.36 -5.62 8.55
N TYR A 56 -2.61 -5.05 7.61
CA TYR A 56 -2.09 -5.74 6.44
C TYR A 56 -0.59 -5.52 6.30
N SER A 57 0.11 -6.56 5.88
CA SER A 57 1.49 -6.49 5.38
C SER A 57 1.51 -5.91 3.97
N LEU A 58 2.63 -5.33 3.54
CA LEU A 58 2.75 -4.86 2.16
C LEU A 58 2.69 -6.00 1.15
N VAL A 59 3.03 -7.23 1.56
CA VAL A 59 2.89 -8.42 0.69
C VAL A 59 1.42 -8.73 0.41
N GLU A 60 0.56 -8.63 1.41
CA GLU A 60 -0.90 -8.82 1.25
C GLU A 60 -1.47 -7.74 0.31
N VAL A 61 -1.09 -6.48 0.53
CA VAL A 61 -1.51 -5.37 -0.36
C VAL A 61 -0.95 -5.54 -1.77
N GLN A 62 0.31 -5.95 -1.92
CA GLN A 62 0.93 -6.21 -3.22
C GLN A 62 0.20 -7.30 -3.99
N SER A 63 -0.16 -8.39 -3.31
CA SER A 63 -0.87 -9.51 -3.93
C SER A 63 -2.25 -9.05 -4.43
N ALA A 64 -3.00 -8.32 -3.61
CA ALA A 64 -4.30 -7.78 -4.02
C ALA A 64 -4.18 -6.78 -5.19
N LEU A 65 -3.17 -5.92 -5.19
CA LEU A 65 -2.88 -5.02 -6.31
C LEU A 65 -2.46 -5.78 -7.58
N ALA A 66 -1.72 -6.88 -7.45
CA ALA A 66 -1.30 -7.70 -8.58
C ALA A 66 -2.51 -8.38 -9.24
N ASP A 67 -3.51 -8.77 -8.45
CA ASP A 67 -4.75 -9.33 -8.98
C ASP A 67 -5.65 -8.30 -9.69
N ILE A 68 -5.41 -6.99 -9.48
CA ILE A 68 -6.16 -5.90 -10.15
C ILE A 68 -5.42 -5.42 -11.39
N PHE A 69 -4.11 -5.15 -11.26
CA PHE A 69 -3.33 -4.42 -12.26
C PHE A 69 -2.19 -5.24 -12.88
N GLY A 70 -1.99 -6.47 -12.45
CA GLY A 70 -0.83 -7.29 -12.81
C GLY A 70 0.40 -7.00 -11.95
N THR A 71 1.35 -7.92 -11.96
CA THR A 71 2.51 -7.96 -11.06
C THR A 71 3.42 -6.73 -11.20
N ASP A 72 3.63 -6.23 -12.43
CA ASP A 72 4.55 -5.11 -12.69
C ASP A 72 4.04 -3.80 -12.10
N ILE A 73 2.75 -3.50 -12.30
CA ILE A 73 2.11 -2.29 -11.78
C ILE A 73 2.01 -2.37 -10.26
N ALA A 74 1.65 -3.54 -9.72
CA ALA A 74 1.63 -3.76 -8.27
C ALA A 74 3.00 -3.52 -7.62
N ALA A 75 4.09 -4.02 -8.21
CA ALA A 75 5.44 -3.78 -7.73
C ALA A 75 5.84 -2.30 -7.80
N PHE A 76 5.39 -1.57 -8.83
CA PHE A 76 5.59 -0.13 -8.90
C PHE A 76 4.87 0.64 -7.78
N MET A 77 3.58 0.35 -7.56
CA MET A 77 2.76 1.00 -6.55
C MET A 77 3.29 0.74 -5.13
N ILE A 78 3.64 -0.52 -4.84
CA ILE A 78 4.12 -0.90 -3.51
C ILE A 78 5.47 -0.26 -3.17
N ARG A 79 6.36 -0.07 -4.15
CA ARG A 79 7.61 0.68 -3.92
C ARG A 79 7.34 2.13 -3.51
N HIS A 80 6.29 2.76 -4.03
CA HIS A 80 5.91 4.11 -3.63
C HIS A 80 5.26 4.14 -2.25
N ILE A 81 4.32 3.21 -1.99
CA ILE A 81 3.66 3.07 -0.69
C ILE A 81 4.69 2.81 0.42
N ALA A 82 5.63 1.89 0.20
CA ALA A 82 6.71 1.59 1.13
C ALA A 82 7.53 2.84 1.47
N ARG A 83 7.89 3.65 0.45
CA ARG A 83 8.59 4.93 0.66
C ARG A 83 7.77 5.94 1.47
N GLY A 84 6.46 6.01 1.22
CA GLY A 84 5.53 6.83 2.00
C GLY A 84 5.54 6.46 3.48
N LEU A 85 5.45 5.16 3.79
CA LEU A 85 5.52 4.64 5.16
C LEU A 85 6.84 4.97 5.85
N PHE A 86 7.98 4.84 5.17
CA PHE A 86 9.27 5.22 5.74
C PHE A 86 9.37 6.71 6.07
N ARG A 87 8.73 7.58 5.28
CA ARG A 87 8.69 9.03 5.57
C ARG A 87 7.83 9.34 6.79
N ILE A 88 6.70 8.66 6.96
CA ILE A 88 5.81 8.84 8.12
C ILE A 88 6.52 8.44 9.41
N LYS A 89 7.25 7.32 9.41
CA LYS A 89 7.96 6.81 10.59
C LYS A 89 9.11 7.72 11.08
N ASN A 90 9.68 8.53 10.19
CA ASN A 90 10.82 9.42 10.48
C ASN A 90 10.42 10.88 10.75
N ARG A 91 9.12 11.16 10.89
CA ARG A 91 8.58 12.44 11.39
C ARG A 91 8.30 12.35 12.88
#